data_AF-J3N364-F1
#
_entry.id   AF-J3N364-F1
#
_cell.length_a   1.000
_cell.length_b   1.000
_cell.length_c   1.000
_cell.angle_alpha   90.00
_cell.angle_beta   90.00
_cell.angle_gamma   90.00
#
_symmetry.space_group_name_H-M   'P 1'
#
loop_
_entity.id
_entity.type
_entity.pdbx_description
1 polymer ?
#
loop_
_entity_poly.entity_id
_entity_poly.type
_entity_poly.pdbx_seq_one_letter_code
_entity_poly.pdbx_strand_id
1 'polypeptide(L)'
;MKPPAAGTETPSAATESQKDGGGGLLRPSWMCYMVVLSTVFWFLVVSLHSGVEGGLSSALFKPSGPSLPLLDRFTFEDQNPAPEPVVPADPCAGRYIYMYDMPARFNEELLRDCYALRPWMGGMCRYVVNGGMGEPLGDEGGVFSERGWFATDQFLLDIIFHGRMKRSHFCLQPRGDTMTRRSTFDTILAGCIPVFFHPGSAYDQYTLHLPPEHGSYSVLVLHSDVAGPRNVSIEETLRAIPPEKVRSMREEVIRLIPTVVYADTRSSRVDFRDAFDVAVDAVLDRVARRQRGEPDAGK
;
A
#
# COMPACT_ATOMS: atom_id res chain seq x y z
N MET A 1 -58.00 0.54 36.96
CA MET A 1 -57.46 0.16 38.28
C MET A 1 -56.69 1.34 38.85
N LYS A 2 -57.17 1.90 39.96
CA LYS A 2 -56.44 2.70 40.98
C LYS A 2 -56.35 1.78 42.23
N PRO A 3 -55.61 2.05 43.33
CA PRO A 3 -54.74 3.18 43.72
C PRO A 3 -53.42 2.64 44.36
N PRO A 4 -52.67 3.29 45.31
CA PRO A 4 -52.78 4.57 46.06
C PRO A 4 -51.57 5.53 45.91
N ALA A 5 -51.72 6.87 46.01
CA ALA A 5 -51.97 7.80 47.16
C ALA A 5 -50.65 8.27 47.80
N ALA A 6 -50.31 9.58 47.80
CA ALA A 6 -50.62 10.65 48.79
C ALA A 6 -49.27 11.11 49.43
N GLY A 7 -48.98 12.34 49.84
CA GLY A 7 -49.69 13.62 50.02
C GLY A 7 -48.67 14.79 49.96
N THR A 8 -49.06 16.05 49.69
CA THR A 8 -49.38 17.13 50.67
C THR A 8 -48.28 17.33 51.73
N GLU A 9 -47.64 18.49 51.89
CA GLU A 9 -48.20 19.76 52.37
C GLU A 9 -47.45 21.03 51.91
N THR A 10 -48.22 22.06 51.53
CA THR A 10 -47.99 23.53 51.54
C THR A 10 -48.02 24.09 52.99
N PRO A 11 -47.93 25.42 53.33
CA PRO A 11 -47.88 26.69 52.57
C PRO A 11 -46.71 27.61 53.07
N SER A 12 -46.49 28.89 52.77
CA SER A 12 -47.39 30.05 52.83
C SER A 12 -46.66 31.34 52.46
N ALA A 13 -47.42 32.23 51.80
CA ALA A 13 -47.46 33.69 51.89
C ALA A 13 -46.15 34.46 52.17
N ALA A 14 -45.63 35.21 51.21
CA ALA A 14 -46.06 36.56 50.84
C ALA A 14 -45.70 37.62 51.90
N THR A 15 -44.79 38.53 51.55
CA THR A 15 -44.94 39.94 51.91
C THR A 15 -44.35 40.81 50.81
N GLU A 16 -45.04 41.92 50.63
CA GLU A 16 -45.12 42.85 49.52
C GLU A 16 -44.00 43.91 49.53
N SER A 17 -43.74 44.45 48.34
CA SER A 17 -43.32 45.83 48.02
C SER A 17 -42.15 46.48 48.75
N GLN A 18 -41.14 46.91 47.98
CA GLN A 18 -40.96 48.34 47.69
C GLN A 18 -40.02 48.56 46.48
N LYS A 19 -40.45 49.40 45.54
CA LYS A 19 -39.64 49.96 44.46
C LYS A 19 -38.60 50.92 45.04
N ASP A 20 -37.37 50.86 44.54
CA ASP A 20 -36.59 52.07 44.26
C ASP A 20 -35.59 51.81 43.11
N GLY A 21 -35.52 52.79 42.21
CA GLY A 21 -34.69 52.74 41.01
C GLY A 21 -33.24 53.12 41.30
N GLY A 22 -32.32 52.43 40.63
CA GLY A 22 -30.91 52.80 40.57
C GLY A 22 -30.20 51.95 39.53
N GLY A 23 -29.64 52.59 38.50
CA GLY A 23 -28.90 51.91 37.43
C GLY A 23 -27.74 51.09 37.99
N GLY A 24 -27.76 49.78 37.71
CA GLY A 24 -26.70 48.85 38.09
C GLY A 24 -26.43 47.90 36.92
N LEU A 25 -25.16 47.82 36.52
CA LEU A 25 -24.64 46.87 35.54
C LEU A 25 -25.09 45.45 35.93
N LEU A 26 -25.88 44.79 35.09
CA LEU A 26 -26.35 43.41 35.32
C LEU A 26 -25.14 42.47 35.43
N ARG A 27 -24.88 41.95 36.64
CA ARG A 27 -23.89 40.88 36.84
C ARG A 27 -24.38 39.66 36.04
N PRO A 28 -23.58 39.11 35.11
CA PRO A 28 -23.99 37.95 34.33
C PRO A 28 -24.30 36.78 35.26
N SER A 29 -25.42 36.10 35.02
CA SER A 29 -25.79 34.91 35.80
C SER A 29 -24.72 33.83 35.64
N TRP A 30 -24.59 32.93 36.63
CA TRP A 30 -23.70 31.76 36.57
C TRP A 30 -23.83 30.97 35.26
N MET A 31 -25.03 30.95 34.67
CA MET A 31 -25.29 30.31 33.39
C MET A 31 -24.54 30.98 32.23
N CYS A 32 -24.39 32.31 32.24
CA CYS A 32 -23.60 33.03 31.24
C CYS A 32 -22.12 32.64 31.32
N TYR A 33 -21.58 32.51 32.54
CA TYR A 33 -20.20 32.05 32.73
C TYR A 33 -20.00 30.62 32.23
N MET A 34 -20.95 29.73 32.49
CA MET A 34 -20.87 28.35 32.01
C MET A 34 -20.95 28.25 30.48
N VAL A 35 -21.76 29.08 29.83
CA VAL A 35 -21.85 29.14 28.35
C VAL A 35 -20.55 29.71 27.76
N VAL A 36 -19.98 30.76 28.35
CA VAL A 36 -18.69 31.31 27.91
C VAL A 36 -17.56 30.31 28.09
N LEU A 37 -17.49 29.63 29.24
CA LEU A 37 -16.48 28.60 29.49
C LEU A 37 -16.63 27.40 28.53
N SER A 38 -17.85 26.98 28.24
CA SER A 38 -18.10 25.89 27.29
C SER A 38 -17.71 26.26 25.86
N THR A 39 -18.07 27.48 25.41
CA THR A 39 -17.71 27.96 24.07
C THR A 39 -16.21 28.16 23.91
N VAL A 40 -15.52 28.71 24.92
CA VAL A 40 -14.05 28.82 24.93
C VAL A 40 -13.38 27.44 24.95
N PHE A 41 -13.88 26.51 25.76
CA PHE A 41 -13.36 25.14 25.82
C PHE A 41 -13.48 24.44 24.45
N TRP A 42 -14.65 24.49 23.81
CA TRP A 42 -14.84 23.89 22.49
C TRP A 42 -14.04 24.60 21.40
N PHE A 43 -13.89 25.93 21.46
CA PHE A 43 -13.02 26.66 20.54
C PHE A 43 -11.55 26.26 20.68
N LEU A 44 -11.06 26.07 21.90
CA LEU A 44 -9.69 25.59 22.17
C LEU A 44 -9.50 24.14 21.71
N VAL A 45 -10.46 23.26 21.98
CA VAL A 45 -10.42 21.87 21.49
C VAL A 45 -10.39 21.83 19.97
N VAL A 46 -11.25 22.61 19.30
CA VAL A 46 -11.23 22.73 17.83
C VAL A 46 -9.90 23.31 17.36
N SER A 47 -9.36 24.35 18.00
CA SER A 47 -8.09 24.97 17.59
C SER A 47 -6.89 24.03 17.79
N LEU A 48 -6.90 23.20 18.84
CA LEU A 48 -5.86 22.21 19.11
C LEU A 48 -5.99 20.97 18.23
N HIS A 49 -7.20 20.61 17.81
CA HIS A 49 -7.44 19.46 16.94
C HIS A 49 -7.34 19.82 15.45
N SER A 50 -7.54 21.09 15.09
CA SER A 50 -7.42 21.64 13.74
C SER A 50 -6.02 22.16 13.47
N GLY A 51 -4.98 21.46 13.93
CA GLY A 51 -3.56 21.83 13.82
C GLY A 51 -3.27 22.79 12.67
N VAL A 52 -3.18 24.08 13.02
CA VAL A 52 -2.80 25.14 12.09
C VAL A 52 -1.32 24.94 11.78
N GLU A 53 -1.04 24.31 10.64
CA GLU A 53 0.18 24.58 9.90
C GLU A 53 0.10 26.03 9.41
N GLY A 54 0.79 26.94 10.11
CA GLY A 54 0.83 28.35 9.77
C GLY A 54 1.76 29.12 10.69
N GLY A 55 3.03 29.20 10.28
CA GLY A 55 4.16 29.63 11.10
C GLY A 55 4.19 31.11 11.49
N LEU A 56 4.87 31.36 12.62
CA LEU A 56 5.42 32.66 12.97
C LEU A 56 6.70 32.49 13.83
N SER A 57 7.79 32.00 13.22
CA SER A 57 9.15 32.14 13.79
C SER A 57 10.21 31.78 12.74
N SER A 58 10.72 32.78 12.05
CA SER A 58 12.14 32.88 11.59
C SER A 58 12.33 34.08 10.65
N ALA A 59 11.97 35.27 11.11
CA ALA A 59 12.63 36.48 10.65
C ALA A 59 13.89 36.67 11.51
N LEU A 60 15.03 36.14 11.05
CA LEU A 60 16.41 36.53 11.37
C LEU A 60 17.34 35.35 11.08
N PHE A 61 17.74 35.19 9.82
CA PHE A 61 19.13 34.92 9.43
C PHE A 61 19.18 34.93 7.90
N LYS A 62 19.77 35.98 7.36
CA LYS A 62 20.19 36.08 5.96
C LYS A 62 21.70 35.86 5.95
N PRO A 63 22.21 35.02 5.05
CA PRO A 63 23.39 35.41 4.33
C PRO A 63 23.15 35.34 2.82
N SER A 64 23.75 36.30 2.15
CA SER A 64 23.67 36.62 0.73
C SER A 64 24.53 35.71 -0.14
N GLY A 65 24.01 35.36 -1.31
CA GLY A 65 24.68 34.73 -2.46
C GLY A 65 23.91 35.08 -3.75
N PRO A 66 24.56 35.09 -4.93
CA PRO A 66 24.32 36.09 -5.97
C PRO A 66 23.05 35.88 -6.79
N SER A 67 22.48 37.01 -7.19
CA SER A 67 21.42 37.21 -8.18
C SER A 67 21.89 36.96 -9.61
N LEU A 68 21.05 36.32 -10.42
CA LEU A 68 20.76 36.55 -11.86
C LEU A 68 20.01 35.33 -12.45
N PRO A 69 19.33 35.43 -13.60
CA PRO A 69 18.28 36.37 -13.99
C PRO A 69 16.93 35.66 -14.22
N LEU A 70 15.89 36.47 -14.29
CA LEU A 70 14.54 36.13 -14.72
C LEU A 70 14.51 36.02 -16.25
N LEU A 71 14.12 34.86 -16.78
CA LEU A 71 13.79 34.63 -18.21
C LEU A 71 13.00 33.32 -18.29
N ASP A 72 12.15 33.10 -19.26
CA ASP A 72 11.22 33.98 -19.94
C ASP A 72 10.15 33.04 -20.47
N ARG A 73 9.00 33.62 -20.75
CA ARG A 73 7.91 33.06 -21.53
C ARG A 73 8.43 32.22 -22.71
N PHE A 74 8.25 30.90 -22.70
CA PHE A 74 8.66 30.05 -23.82
C PHE A 74 7.74 30.27 -25.03
N THR A 75 8.27 31.03 -25.99
CA THR A 75 7.92 30.94 -27.41
C THR A 75 8.55 29.71 -28.02
N PHE A 76 7.86 29.15 -29.00
CA PHE A 76 8.28 28.03 -29.84
C PHE A 76 9.53 28.36 -30.68
N GLU A 77 10.26 27.30 -31.03
CA GLU A 77 11.36 27.19 -32.01
C GLU A 77 12.83 27.45 -31.55
N ASP A 78 13.58 26.36 -31.39
CA ASP A 78 14.61 25.83 -32.32
C ASP A 78 15.87 25.24 -31.61
N GLN A 79 16.51 24.31 -32.31
CA GLN A 79 17.37 23.19 -31.87
C GLN A 79 18.74 23.55 -31.22
N ASN A 80 19.04 22.96 -30.04
CA ASN A 80 20.27 22.16 -29.74
C ASN A 80 20.16 21.51 -28.34
N PRO A 81 20.65 20.27 -28.10
CA PRO A 81 20.42 19.57 -26.84
C PRO A 81 21.35 20.07 -25.71
N ALA A 82 20.77 20.37 -24.56
CA ALA A 82 21.50 20.67 -23.33
C ALA A 82 22.21 19.42 -22.78
N PRO A 83 23.36 19.56 -22.07
CA PRO A 83 24.03 18.40 -21.48
C PRO A 83 23.16 17.78 -20.39
N GLU A 84 22.95 16.46 -20.47
CA GLU A 84 22.09 15.72 -19.54
C GLU A 84 22.57 15.87 -18.08
N PRO A 85 21.64 15.98 -17.11
CA PRO A 85 21.99 15.97 -15.71
C PRO A 85 22.67 14.65 -15.34
N VAL A 86 23.79 14.73 -14.61
CA VAL A 86 24.51 13.55 -14.11
C VAL A 86 23.62 12.84 -13.08
N VAL A 87 22.91 11.81 -13.53
CA VAL A 87 22.12 10.93 -12.68
C VAL A 87 23.08 10.11 -11.82
N PRO A 88 22.88 10.01 -10.49
CA PRO A 88 23.69 9.14 -9.64
C PRO A 88 23.74 7.73 -10.23
N ALA A 89 24.92 7.11 -10.25
CA ALA A 89 25.09 5.78 -10.79
C ALA A 89 24.13 4.82 -10.08
N ASP A 90 23.17 4.34 -10.85
CA ASP A 90 22.14 3.44 -10.37
C ASP A 90 22.82 2.16 -9.88
N PRO A 91 22.75 1.83 -8.59
CA PRO A 91 23.40 0.65 -8.07
C PRO A 91 22.94 -0.60 -8.81
N CYS A 92 21.70 -0.63 -9.33
CA CYS A 92 21.10 -1.78 -10.00
C CYS A 92 21.24 -1.76 -11.53
N ALA A 93 21.99 -0.82 -12.11
CA ALA A 93 22.25 -0.77 -13.55
C ALA A 93 22.74 -2.13 -14.10
N GLY A 94 22.10 -2.62 -15.16
CA GLY A 94 22.40 -3.93 -15.76
C GLY A 94 21.92 -5.16 -14.96
N ARG A 95 21.24 -4.94 -13.83
CA ARG A 95 20.64 -5.98 -12.97
C ARG A 95 19.12 -5.90 -12.96
N TYR A 96 18.54 -4.98 -13.72
CA TYR A 96 17.09 -4.90 -13.88
C TYR A 96 16.54 -6.03 -14.72
N ILE A 97 15.29 -6.36 -14.44
CA ILE A 97 14.55 -7.26 -15.28
C ILE A 97 13.85 -6.44 -16.34
N TYR A 98 13.90 -6.93 -17.57
CA TYR A 98 12.95 -6.58 -18.60
C TYR A 98 11.53 -7.00 -18.17
N MET A 99 10.81 -6.08 -17.53
CA MET A 99 9.36 -6.11 -17.55
C MET A 99 8.93 -5.54 -18.88
N TYR A 100 8.06 -6.25 -19.59
CA TYR A 100 7.47 -5.76 -20.82
C TYR A 100 6.97 -4.34 -20.59
N ASP A 101 7.52 -3.39 -21.34
CA ASP A 101 7.13 -1.98 -21.29
C ASP A 101 5.73 -1.87 -21.88
N MET A 102 4.75 -2.14 -21.02
CA MET A 102 3.36 -2.01 -21.36
C MET A 102 3.10 -0.53 -21.65
N PRO A 103 2.42 -0.21 -22.77
CA PRO A 103 2.13 1.17 -23.11
C PRO A 103 1.53 1.90 -21.91
N ALA A 104 2.05 3.10 -21.61
CA ALA A 104 1.77 3.82 -20.37
C ALA A 104 0.27 3.90 -20.03
N ARG A 105 -0.62 3.95 -21.03
CA ARG A 105 -2.07 3.89 -20.89
C ARG A 105 -2.62 2.78 -19.99
N PHE A 106 -1.87 1.70 -19.81
CA PHE A 106 -2.33 0.53 -19.06
C PHE A 106 -1.81 0.48 -17.61
N ASN A 107 -0.77 1.23 -17.24
CA ASN A 107 -0.13 1.06 -15.94
C ASN A 107 0.46 2.35 -15.31
N GLU A 108 0.73 3.39 -16.10
CA GLU A 108 1.41 4.60 -15.63
C GLU A 108 0.59 5.87 -15.90
N GLU A 109 -0.14 5.92 -17.00
CA GLU A 109 -0.92 7.08 -17.40
C GLU A 109 -2.10 7.34 -16.47
N LEU A 110 -2.71 6.28 -15.92
CA LEU A 110 -3.72 6.40 -14.87
C LEU A 110 -3.17 7.11 -13.62
N LEU A 111 -1.87 6.99 -13.35
CA LEU A 111 -1.20 7.61 -12.20
C LEU A 111 -0.68 9.02 -12.52
N ARG A 112 -0.60 9.42 -13.80
CA ARG A 112 -0.15 10.78 -14.19
C ARG A 112 -1.14 11.86 -13.77
N ASP A 113 -2.43 11.58 -13.88
CA ASP A 113 -3.49 12.44 -13.31
C ASP A 113 -4.05 11.80 -12.03
N CYS A 114 -3.17 11.61 -11.05
CA CYS A 114 -3.53 11.04 -9.75
C CYS A 114 -4.56 11.87 -8.97
N TYR A 115 -4.83 13.12 -9.36
CA TYR A 115 -5.89 13.94 -8.79
C TYR A 115 -7.28 13.47 -9.25
N ALA A 116 -7.39 12.99 -10.49
CA ALA A 116 -8.62 12.43 -11.04
C ALA A 116 -9.03 11.09 -10.41
N LEU A 117 -8.12 10.37 -9.75
CA LEU A 117 -8.39 9.06 -9.15
C LEU A 117 -9.39 9.13 -7.98
N ARG A 118 -9.33 10.20 -7.17
CA ARG A 118 -10.31 10.50 -6.13
C ARG A 118 -10.55 12.02 -6.01
N PRO A 119 -11.37 12.59 -6.89
CA PRO A 119 -11.57 14.04 -6.95
C PRO A 119 -12.16 14.62 -5.67
N TRP A 120 -13.04 13.87 -4.98
CA TRP A 120 -13.72 14.37 -3.79
C TRP A 120 -12.87 14.36 -2.50
N MET A 121 -11.71 13.70 -2.51
CA MET A 121 -10.79 13.63 -1.37
C MET A 121 -9.46 14.37 -1.61
N GLY A 122 -9.43 15.33 -2.53
CA GLY A 122 -8.20 16.08 -2.84
C GLY A 122 -7.17 15.30 -3.67
N GLY A 123 -7.58 14.21 -4.32
CA GLY A 123 -6.71 13.37 -5.15
C GLY A 123 -5.92 12.31 -4.40
N MET A 124 -5.21 11.45 -5.14
CA MET A 124 -4.37 10.38 -4.59
C MET A 124 -2.87 10.67 -4.72
N CYS A 125 -2.49 11.86 -5.20
CA CYS A 125 -1.11 12.16 -5.58
C CYS A 125 -0.10 11.99 -4.45
N ARG A 126 -0.44 12.39 -3.21
CA ARG A 126 0.44 12.20 -2.04
C ARG A 126 0.75 10.73 -1.71
N TYR A 127 -0.06 9.80 -2.25
CA TYR A 127 0.04 8.39 -1.95
C TYR A 127 0.67 7.57 -3.08
N VAL A 128 0.54 8.01 -4.33
CA VAL A 128 1.12 7.30 -5.48
C VAL A 128 2.65 7.47 -5.59
N VAL A 129 3.23 8.46 -4.91
CA VAL A 129 4.70 8.65 -4.86
C VAL A 129 5.41 7.46 -4.23
N ASN A 130 6.72 7.35 -4.46
CA ASN A 130 7.54 6.22 -4.01
C ASN A 130 7.04 4.84 -4.46
N GLY A 131 6.36 4.83 -5.61
CA GLY A 131 5.67 3.65 -6.14
C GLY A 131 4.53 3.21 -5.23
N GLY A 132 3.68 4.14 -4.77
CA GLY A 132 2.50 3.84 -3.95
C GLY A 132 2.72 3.85 -2.43
N MET A 133 3.97 3.94 -1.95
CA MET A 133 4.23 3.96 -0.49
C MET A 133 3.79 5.29 0.15
N GLY A 134 3.63 6.35 -0.64
CA GLY A 134 3.35 7.68 -0.15
C GLY A 134 4.62 8.44 0.26
N GLU A 135 4.42 9.65 0.77
CA GLU A 135 5.50 10.52 1.21
C GLU A 135 6.26 9.91 2.40
N PRO A 136 7.58 10.09 2.49
CA PRO A 136 8.33 9.62 3.65
C PRO A 136 7.86 10.35 4.91
N LEU A 137 7.66 9.58 5.98
CA LEU A 137 7.38 10.12 7.31
C LEU A 137 8.71 10.41 8.01
N GLY A 138 8.73 11.49 8.79
CA GLY A 138 9.87 11.83 9.64
C GLY A 138 9.92 10.95 10.89
N ASP A 139 10.74 11.36 11.86
CA ASP A 139 10.81 10.71 13.17
C ASP A 139 9.52 10.88 14.01
N GLU A 140 8.64 11.82 13.63
CA GLU A 140 7.37 12.14 14.30
C GLU A 140 7.54 12.20 15.83
N GLY A 141 8.56 12.92 16.28
CA GLY A 141 8.87 13.04 17.72
C GLY A 141 9.45 11.77 18.34
N GLY A 142 10.08 10.90 17.54
CA GLY A 142 10.71 9.64 17.97
C GLY A 142 9.78 8.42 17.93
N VAL A 143 8.56 8.56 17.40
CA VAL A 143 7.61 7.44 17.24
C VAL A 143 8.04 6.51 16.11
N PHE A 144 8.63 7.07 15.05
CA PHE A 144 9.12 6.32 13.90
C PHE A 144 10.64 6.34 13.85
N SER A 145 11.22 5.30 13.24
CA SER A 145 12.64 5.36 12.89
C SER A 145 12.87 6.46 11.85
N GLU A 146 14.01 7.14 11.92
CA GLU A 146 14.37 8.26 11.01
C GLU A 146 14.23 7.93 9.51
N ARG A 147 14.24 6.64 9.15
CA ARG A 147 14.06 6.14 7.80
C ARG A 147 13.09 4.97 7.77
N GLY A 148 12.46 4.76 6.62
CA GLY A 148 11.69 3.55 6.29
C GLY A 148 10.19 3.63 6.50
N TRP A 149 9.68 4.74 7.02
CA TRP A 149 8.25 4.97 7.21
C TRP A 149 7.70 5.86 6.11
N PHE A 150 6.51 5.55 5.63
CA PHE A 150 5.84 6.28 4.56
C PHE A 150 4.36 6.43 4.88
N ALA A 151 3.76 7.53 4.43
CA ALA A 151 2.34 7.84 4.55
C ALA A 151 1.52 6.99 3.57
N THR A 152 1.49 5.68 3.79
CA THR A 152 0.84 4.72 2.89
C THR A 152 -0.69 4.78 3.02
N ASP A 153 -1.40 4.78 1.90
CA ASP A 153 -2.85 4.72 1.86
C ASP A 153 -3.34 3.30 1.49
N GLN A 154 -4.46 2.90 2.11
CA GLN A 154 -5.04 1.57 1.99
C GLN A 154 -5.39 1.16 0.55
N PHE A 155 -5.60 2.11 -0.37
CA PHE A 155 -5.96 1.84 -1.77
C PHE A 155 -4.76 1.67 -2.70
N LEU A 156 -3.53 1.79 -2.19
CA LEU A 156 -2.32 1.82 -3.02
C LEU A 156 -1.61 0.45 -3.09
N LEU A 157 -2.18 -0.59 -2.47
CA LEU A 157 -1.54 -1.90 -2.37
C LEU A 157 -1.09 -2.44 -3.73
N ASP A 158 -1.93 -2.36 -4.76
CA ASP A 158 -1.58 -2.85 -6.11
C ASP A 158 -0.44 -2.03 -6.75
N ILE A 159 -0.37 -0.72 -6.48
CA ILE A 159 0.70 0.17 -6.97
C ILE A 159 2.01 -0.11 -6.23
N ILE A 160 1.96 -0.27 -4.91
CA ILE A 160 3.09 -0.67 -4.06
C ILE A 160 3.63 -2.00 -4.53
N PHE A 161 2.74 -2.98 -4.65
CA PHE A 161 3.10 -4.31 -5.07
C PHE A 161 3.75 -4.24 -6.46
N HIS A 162 3.07 -3.69 -7.46
CA HIS A 162 3.63 -3.57 -8.81
C HIS A 162 4.99 -2.86 -8.83
N GLY A 163 5.11 -1.69 -8.18
CA GLY A 163 6.35 -0.91 -8.15
C GLY A 163 7.53 -1.59 -7.45
N ARG A 164 7.28 -2.34 -6.38
CA ARG A 164 8.32 -3.10 -5.65
C ARG A 164 8.74 -4.34 -6.40
N MET A 165 7.75 -5.07 -6.92
CA MET A 165 7.94 -6.30 -7.68
C MET A 165 8.71 -6.04 -8.98
N LYS A 166 8.50 -4.89 -9.65
CA LYS A 166 9.29 -4.46 -10.80
C LYS A 166 10.79 -4.41 -10.54
N ARG A 167 11.17 -4.08 -9.30
CA ARG A 167 12.56 -3.77 -8.93
C ARG A 167 13.26 -4.93 -8.22
N SER A 168 12.54 -6.02 -7.91
CA SER A 168 13.04 -7.16 -7.16
C SER A 168 13.20 -8.41 -8.01
N HIS A 169 14.28 -9.16 -7.77
CA HIS A 169 14.45 -10.50 -8.32
C HIS A 169 13.65 -11.54 -7.53
N PHE A 170 13.68 -11.42 -6.21
CA PHE A 170 13.11 -12.35 -5.25
C PHE A 170 12.01 -11.67 -4.45
N CYS A 171 10.89 -12.37 -4.27
CA CYS A 171 9.71 -11.83 -3.62
C CYS A 171 9.24 -12.75 -2.50
N LEU A 172 9.44 -12.28 -1.26
CA LEU A 172 9.18 -13.04 -0.05
C LEU A 172 7.70 -13.36 0.11
N GLN A 173 7.38 -14.64 0.29
CA GLN A 173 6.04 -15.17 0.54
C GLN A 173 5.95 -15.73 1.97
N PRO A 174 5.97 -14.86 3.00
CA PRO A 174 5.86 -15.31 4.38
C PRO A 174 4.53 -16.04 4.61
N ARG A 175 4.45 -16.84 5.66
CA ARG A 175 3.20 -17.55 5.99
C ARG A 175 2.10 -16.57 6.42
N GLY A 176 0.87 -16.81 5.99
CA GLY A 176 -0.33 -16.17 6.57
C GLY A 176 -1.02 -17.11 7.55
N ASP A 177 -2.28 -16.80 7.88
CA ASP A 177 -3.13 -17.68 8.69
C ASP A 177 -3.39 -19.03 8.01
N THR A 178 -3.42 -19.01 6.67
CA THR A 178 -3.53 -20.21 5.84
C THR A 178 -2.25 -20.45 5.03
N MET A 179 -2.13 -21.65 4.48
CA MET A 179 -1.03 -22.00 3.59
C MET A 179 -1.14 -21.28 2.24
N THR A 180 -2.36 -20.97 1.79
CA THR A 180 -2.61 -20.27 0.53
C THR A 180 -2.35 -18.77 0.65
N ARG A 181 -1.78 -18.15 -0.39
CA ARG A 181 -1.69 -16.70 -0.50
C ARG A 181 -1.90 -16.24 -1.93
N ARG A 182 -2.75 -15.21 -2.11
CA ARG A 182 -2.91 -14.49 -3.38
C ARG A 182 -1.57 -13.95 -3.89
N SER A 183 -0.75 -13.44 -2.97
CA SER A 183 0.56 -12.86 -3.29
C SER A 183 1.49 -13.85 -4.01
N THR A 184 1.36 -15.16 -3.79
CA THR A 184 2.12 -16.18 -4.53
C THR A 184 1.92 -16.03 -6.03
N PHE A 185 0.66 -15.93 -6.47
CA PHE A 185 0.35 -15.79 -7.89
C PHE A 185 0.68 -14.38 -8.38
N ASP A 186 0.43 -13.35 -7.57
CA ASP A 186 0.83 -11.99 -7.93
C ASP A 186 2.35 -11.89 -8.18
N THR A 187 3.18 -12.71 -7.50
CA THR A 187 4.63 -12.76 -7.80
C THR A 187 4.95 -13.38 -9.14
N ILE A 188 4.27 -14.46 -9.49
CA ILE A 188 4.46 -15.13 -10.78
C ILE A 188 4.01 -14.20 -11.90
N LEU A 189 2.85 -13.56 -11.77
CA LEU A 189 2.32 -12.58 -12.72
C LEU A 189 3.24 -11.37 -12.90
N ALA A 190 3.93 -10.94 -11.84
CA ALA A 190 4.94 -9.89 -11.91
C ALA A 190 6.32 -10.37 -12.42
N GLY A 191 6.47 -11.67 -12.72
CA GLY A 191 7.72 -12.29 -13.13
C GLY A 191 8.77 -12.38 -12.02
N CYS A 192 8.41 -12.17 -10.76
CA CYS A 192 9.35 -12.23 -9.64
C CYS A 192 9.49 -13.65 -9.09
N ILE A 193 10.70 -14.05 -8.71
CA ILE A 193 10.96 -15.38 -8.15
C ILE A 193 10.37 -15.47 -6.74
N PRO A 194 9.34 -16.30 -6.50
CA PRO A 194 8.77 -16.47 -5.17
C PRO A 194 9.78 -17.12 -4.22
N VAL A 195 9.88 -16.56 -3.01
CA VAL A 195 10.64 -17.14 -1.89
C VAL A 195 9.66 -17.62 -0.85
N PHE A 196 9.46 -18.93 -0.77
CA PHE A 196 8.53 -19.54 0.16
C PHE A 196 9.19 -19.84 1.50
N PHE A 197 8.41 -19.72 2.58
CA PHE A 197 8.86 -20.05 3.93
C PHE A 197 8.32 -21.37 4.47
N HIS A 198 7.52 -22.05 3.64
CA HIS A 198 6.90 -23.33 3.96
C HIS A 198 6.53 -24.07 2.67
N PRO A 199 6.75 -25.39 2.57
CA PRO A 199 6.45 -26.15 1.35
C PRO A 199 4.96 -26.11 0.99
N GLY A 200 4.08 -26.22 2.00
CA GLY A 200 2.63 -26.12 1.80
C GLY A 200 2.15 -24.81 1.18
N SER A 201 2.97 -23.75 1.09
CA SER A 201 2.59 -22.50 0.43
C SER A 201 2.43 -22.61 -1.08
N ALA A 202 3.04 -23.61 -1.71
CA ALA A 202 2.91 -23.83 -3.15
C ALA A 202 3.05 -25.29 -3.56
N TYR A 203 3.99 -26.02 -2.96
CA TYR A 203 4.48 -27.31 -3.46
C TYR A 203 3.45 -28.44 -3.34
N ASP A 204 2.56 -28.36 -2.34
CA ASP A 204 1.56 -29.40 -2.09
C ASP A 204 0.18 -29.07 -2.71
N GLN A 205 -0.05 -27.80 -3.06
CA GLN A 205 -1.39 -27.30 -3.40
C GLN A 205 -1.61 -27.07 -4.89
N TYR A 206 -0.59 -26.58 -5.58
CA TYR A 206 -0.71 -26.12 -6.96
C TYR A 206 0.07 -27.00 -7.94
N THR A 207 0.23 -28.29 -7.61
CA THR A 207 0.98 -29.27 -8.41
C THR A 207 0.50 -29.42 -9.84
N LEU A 208 -0.75 -29.04 -10.12
CA LEU A 208 -1.29 -29.02 -11.47
C LEU A 208 -0.76 -27.84 -12.30
N HIS A 209 -0.53 -26.69 -11.67
CA HIS A 209 -0.17 -25.44 -12.35
C HIS A 209 1.33 -25.10 -12.24
N LEU A 210 2.02 -25.63 -11.24
CA LEU A 210 3.42 -25.35 -10.95
C LEU A 210 4.31 -26.58 -11.21
N PRO A 211 5.56 -26.39 -11.69
CA PRO A 211 6.47 -27.50 -11.95
C PRO A 211 6.84 -28.28 -10.69
N PRO A 212 7.05 -29.60 -10.81
CA PRO A 212 7.54 -30.43 -9.71
C PRO A 212 8.98 -30.08 -9.31
N GLU A 213 9.79 -29.58 -10.24
CA GLU A 213 11.14 -29.11 -9.96
C GLU A 213 11.08 -27.71 -9.34
N HIS A 214 10.85 -27.62 -8.03
CA HIS A 214 10.64 -26.33 -7.37
C HIS A 214 11.83 -25.36 -7.49
N GLY A 215 13.07 -25.86 -7.44
CA GLY A 215 14.29 -25.05 -7.60
C GLY A 215 14.48 -24.47 -9.01
N SER A 216 13.59 -24.77 -9.96
CA SER A 216 13.56 -24.13 -11.28
C SER A 216 12.88 -22.77 -11.24
N TYR A 217 11.94 -22.51 -10.32
CA TYR A 217 11.13 -21.27 -10.33
C TYR A 217 11.03 -20.58 -8.97
N SER A 218 11.41 -21.23 -7.87
CA SER A 218 11.27 -20.68 -6.51
C SER A 218 12.46 -20.99 -5.61
N VAL A 219 12.54 -20.25 -4.50
CA VAL A 219 13.47 -20.52 -3.40
C VAL A 219 12.68 -20.93 -2.17
N LEU A 220 13.14 -21.94 -1.43
CA LEU A 220 12.57 -22.32 -0.13
C LEU A 220 13.55 -21.92 0.98
N VAL A 221 13.09 -21.08 1.91
CA VAL A 221 13.81 -20.75 3.15
C VAL A 221 12.89 -21.08 4.32
N LEU A 222 13.06 -22.23 4.95
CA LEU A 222 12.12 -22.68 5.98
C LEU A 222 12.03 -21.68 7.13
N HIS A 223 10.80 -21.37 7.57
CA HIS A 223 10.57 -20.46 8.69
C HIS A 223 11.33 -20.91 9.96
N SER A 224 11.43 -22.22 10.20
CA SER A 224 12.20 -22.80 11.32
C SER A 224 13.70 -22.51 11.25
N ASP A 225 14.24 -22.27 10.06
CA ASP A 225 15.67 -21.97 9.89
C ASP A 225 15.97 -20.50 10.17
N VAL A 226 15.00 -19.62 9.89
CA VAL A 226 15.10 -18.17 10.15
C VAL A 226 14.80 -17.86 11.62
N ALA A 227 13.67 -18.36 12.13
CA ALA A 227 13.21 -18.06 13.49
C ALA A 227 13.74 -19.03 14.56
N GLY A 228 14.44 -20.09 14.14
CA GLY A 228 14.99 -21.10 15.02
C GLY A 228 16.49 -20.93 15.31
N PRO A 229 17.12 -21.93 15.94
CA PRO A 229 18.50 -21.83 16.43
C PRO A 229 19.56 -21.72 15.32
N ARG A 230 19.22 -22.04 14.06
CA ARG A 230 20.13 -21.85 12.93
C ARG A 230 20.32 -20.38 12.55
N ASN A 231 19.33 -19.53 12.83
CA ASN A 231 19.33 -18.10 12.52
C ASN A 231 19.83 -17.78 11.09
N VAL A 232 19.25 -18.46 10.10
CA VAL A 232 19.64 -18.31 8.69
C VAL A 232 19.24 -16.93 8.18
N SER A 233 20.22 -16.18 7.65
CA SER A 233 19.96 -14.91 6.97
C SER A 233 19.34 -15.14 5.60
N ILE A 234 18.12 -14.63 5.43
CA ILE A 234 17.40 -14.65 4.15
C ILE A 234 18.24 -13.93 3.08
N GLU A 235 18.80 -12.78 3.43
CA GLU A 235 19.53 -11.94 2.49
C GLU A 235 20.82 -12.61 2.01
N GLU A 236 21.56 -13.25 2.91
CA GLU A 236 22.76 -14.02 2.57
C GLU A 236 22.43 -15.22 1.68
N THR A 237 21.35 -15.95 2.02
CA THR A 237 20.86 -17.08 1.23
C THR A 237 20.53 -16.66 -0.21
N LEU A 238 19.82 -15.54 -0.38
CA LEU A 238 19.44 -15.05 -1.70
C LEU A 238 20.63 -14.47 -2.48
N ARG A 239 21.59 -13.83 -1.80
CA ARG A 239 22.83 -13.34 -2.42
C ARG A 239 23.77 -14.46 -2.87
N ALA A 240 23.73 -15.62 -2.21
CA ALA A 240 24.51 -16.78 -2.60
C ALA A 240 24.05 -17.41 -3.93
N ILE A 241 22.85 -17.07 -4.41
CA ILE A 241 22.33 -17.60 -5.68
C ILE A 241 23.03 -16.89 -6.84
N PRO A 242 23.71 -17.64 -7.74
CA PRO A 242 24.42 -17.03 -8.85
C PRO A 242 23.51 -16.26 -9.81
N PRO A 243 23.95 -15.11 -10.37
CA PRO A 243 23.12 -14.29 -11.26
C PRO A 243 22.57 -15.03 -12.49
N GLU A 244 23.30 -16.00 -13.03
CA GLU A 244 22.83 -16.83 -14.15
C GLU A 244 21.69 -17.77 -13.72
N LYS A 245 21.75 -18.32 -12.50
CA LYS A 245 20.66 -19.12 -11.95
C LYS A 245 19.43 -18.25 -11.70
N VAL A 246 19.61 -17.02 -11.20
CA VAL A 246 18.51 -16.05 -11.04
C VAL A 246 17.83 -15.77 -12.38
N ARG A 247 18.61 -15.55 -13.45
CA ARG A 247 18.06 -15.33 -14.80
C ARG A 247 17.25 -16.54 -15.29
N SER A 248 17.82 -17.73 -15.19
CA SER A 248 17.13 -18.98 -15.57
C SER A 248 15.85 -19.22 -14.76
N MET A 249 15.89 -18.98 -13.44
CA MET A 249 14.71 -19.14 -12.60
C MET A 249 13.60 -18.18 -13.01
N ARG A 250 13.97 -16.96 -13.37
CA ARG A 250 13.03 -15.94 -13.80
C ARG A 250 12.41 -16.25 -15.16
N GLU A 251 13.18 -16.77 -16.10
CA GLU A 251 12.65 -17.23 -17.38
C GLU A 251 11.60 -18.33 -17.17
N GLU A 252 11.84 -19.26 -16.24
CA GLU A 252 10.83 -20.27 -15.89
C GLU A 252 9.60 -19.63 -15.26
N VAL A 253 9.74 -18.68 -14.32
CA VAL A 253 8.58 -17.94 -13.76
C VAL A 253 7.75 -17.25 -14.85
N ILE A 254 8.40 -16.59 -15.81
CA ILE A 254 7.71 -15.94 -16.94
C ILE A 254 6.96 -16.99 -17.78
N ARG A 255 7.55 -18.16 -17.98
CA ARG A 255 6.94 -19.29 -18.70
C ARG A 255 5.69 -19.85 -17.99
N LEU A 256 5.60 -19.68 -16.66
CA LEU A 256 4.44 -20.08 -15.87
C LEU A 256 3.27 -19.10 -15.91
N ILE A 257 3.48 -17.84 -16.32
CA ILE A 257 2.42 -16.81 -16.31
C ILE A 257 1.13 -17.28 -17.00
N PRO A 258 1.17 -17.88 -18.21
CA PRO A 258 -0.03 -18.36 -18.88
C PRO A 258 -0.77 -19.44 -18.08
N THR A 259 -0.07 -20.34 -17.39
CA THR A 259 -0.68 -21.50 -16.73
C THR A 259 -1.38 -21.15 -15.41
N VAL A 260 -1.22 -19.92 -14.92
CA VAL A 260 -1.80 -19.42 -13.67
C VAL A 260 -2.82 -18.28 -13.87
N VAL A 261 -3.07 -17.87 -15.11
CA VAL A 261 -4.06 -16.83 -15.47
C VAL A 261 -5.03 -17.34 -16.52
N TYR A 262 -6.26 -16.84 -16.48
CA TYR A 262 -7.25 -17.10 -17.53
C TYR A 262 -7.06 -16.14 -18.70
N ALA A 263 -7.09 -16.66 -19.92
CA ALA A 263 -7.09 -15.85 -21.11
C ALA A 263 -8.43 -15.09 -21.26
N ASP A 264 -8.37 -13.84 -21.75
CA ASP A 264 -9.58 -13.11 -22.11
C ASP A 264 -10.17 -13.73 -23.38
N THR A 265 -11.39 -14.25 -23.28
CA THR A 265 -12.12 -14.91 -24.38
C THR A 265 -12.41 -13.98 -25.56
N ARG A 266 -12.29 -12.66 -25.37
CA ARG A 266 -12.44 -11.65 -26.43
C ARG A 266 -11.14 -11.39 -27.19
N SER A 267 -10.01 -11.88 -26.70
CA SER A 267 -8.72 -11.76 -27.39
C SER A 267 -8.63 -12.78 -28.53
N SER A 268 -8.27 -12.32 -29.73
CA SER A 268 -8.47 -13.09 -30.96
C SER A 268 -7.36 -14.10 -31.30
N ARG A 269 -6.43 -14.40 -30.37
CA ARG A 269 -5.31 -15.33 -30.57
C ARG A 269 -4.43 -15.30 -29.34
N VAL A 270 -4.42 -16.39 -28.59
CA VAL A 270 -3.27 -16.71 -27.76
C VAL A 270 -2.96 -18.18 -28.01
N ASP A 271 -1.87 -18.44 -28.74
CA ASP A 271 -1.35 -19.78 -29.02
C ASP A 271 -0.63 -20.36 -27.79
N PHE A 272 -1.20 -20.17 -26.60
CA PHE A 272 -0.68 -20.70 -25.34
C PHE A 272 -1.82 -21.35 -24.55
N ARG A 273 -1.46 -22.35 -23.74
CA ARG A 273 -2.38 -22.96 -22.77
C ARG A 273 -2.51 -22.06 -21.55
N ASP A 274 -3.74 -21.74 -21.19
CA ASP A 274 -4.05 -20.93 -20.02
C ASP A 274 -4.36 -21.77 -18.77
N ALA A 275 -4.70 -21.11 -17.65
CA ALA A 275 -5.07 -21.82 -16.42
C ALA A 275 -6.34 -22.68 -16.54
N PHE A 276 -7.29 -22.31 -17.41
CA PHE A 276 -8.50 -23.08 -17.63
C PHE A 276 -8.19 -24.35 -18.44
N ASP A 277 -7.41 -24.23 -19.50
CA ASP A 277 -6.98 -25.37 -20.33
C ASP A 277 -6.28 -26.43 -19.46
N VAL A 278 -5.34 -25.98 -18.62
CA VAL A 278 -4.63 -26.86 -17.67
C VAL A 278 -5.59 -27.59 -16.74
N ALA A 279 -6.61 -26.89 -16.20
CA ALA A 279 -7.59 -27.49 -15.30
C ALA A 279 -8.49 -28.51 -16.02
N VAL A 280 -8.97 -28.18 -17.22
CA VAL A 280 -9.83 -29.06 -18.01
C VAL A 280 -9.07 -30.32 -18.44
N ASP A 281 -7.84 -30.16 -18.95
CA ASP A 281 -7.01 -31.29 -19.36
C ASP A 281 -6.78 -32.28 -18.21
N ALA A 282 -6.51 -31.77 -17.00
CA ALA A 282 -6.35 -32.61 -15.81
C ALA A 282 -7.60 -33.43 -15.48
N VAL A 283 -8.78 -32.83 -15.62
CA VAL A 283 -10.07 -33.51 -15.42
C VAL A 283 -10.28 -34.57 -16.49
N LEU A 284 -10.05 -34.24 -17.76
CA LEU A 284 -10.18 -35.17 -18.88
C LEU A 284 -9.22 -36.36 -18.73
N ASP A 285 -7.96 -36.12 -18.38
CA ASP A 285 -6.97 -37.17 -18.12
C ASP A 285 -7.39 -38.08 -16.97
N ARG A 286 -7.95 -37.51 -15.90
CA ARG A 286 -8.47 -38.30 -14.77
C ARG A 286 -9.64 -39.18 -15.17
N VAL A 287 -10.58 -38.66 -15.97
CA VAL A 287 -11.71 -39.45 -16.48
C VAL A 287 -11.23 -40.57 -17.39
N ALA A 288 -10.30 -40.29 -18.29
CA ALA A 288 -9.74 -41.28 -19.21
C ALA A 288 -9.01 -42.42 -18.47
N ARG A 289 -8.23 -42.10 -17.43
CA ARG A 289 -7.58 -43.11 -16.55
C ARG A 289 -8.59 -44.03 -15.89
N ARG A 290 -9.66 -43.47 -15.31
CA ARG A 290 -10.71 -44.25 -14.65
C ARG A 290 -11.45 -45.16 -15.61
N GLN A 291 -11.71 -44.72 -16.85
CA GLN A 291 -12.31 -45.56 -17.87
C GLN A 291 -11.43 -46.75 -18.25
N ARG A 292 -10.09 -46.62 -18.16
CA ARG A 292 -9.14 -47.70 -18.37
C ARG A 292 -8.88 -48.57 -17.13
N GLY A 293 -9.51 -48.27 -15.99
CA GLY A 293 -9.27 -48.96 -14.72
C GLY A 293 -7.90 -48.66 -14.09
N GLU A 294 -7.23 -47.58 -14.52
CA GLU A 294 -5.97 -47.13 -13.94
C GLU A 294 -6.25 -46.41 -12.60
N PRO A 295 -5.42 -46.62 -11.56
CA PRO A 295 -5.55 -45.90 -10.31
C PRO A 295 -5.36 -44.39 -10.52
N ASP A 296 -6.06 -43.57 -9.73
CA ASP A 296 -5.79 -42.13 -9.68
C ASP A 296 -4.32 -41.92 -9.30
N ALA A 297 -3.60 -41.07 -10.04
CA ALA A 297 -2.24 -40.68 -9.65
C ALA A 297 -2.31 -40.05 -8.25
N GLY A 298 -1.64 -40.69 -7.29
CA GLY A 298 -1.66 -40.29 -5.88
C GLY A 298 -1.20 -38.84 -5.70
N LYS A 299 -1.88 -38.13 -4.80
CA LYS A 299 -1.36 -36.91 -4.18
C LYS A 299 -0.24 -37.26 -3.20
#